data_AF-A0A0G1J774-F1
#
_entry.id   AF-A0A0G1J774-F1
#
_cell.length_a   1.000
_cell.length_b   1.000
_cell.length_c   1.000
_cell.angle_alpha   90.00
_cell.angle_beta   90.00
_cell.angle_gamma   90.00
#
_symmetry.space_group_name_H-M   'P 1'
#
loop_
_entity.id
_entity.type
_entity.pdbx_description
1 polymer ?
#
loop_
_entity_poly.entity_id
_entity_poly.type
_entity_poly.pdbx_seq_one_letter_code
_entity_poly.pdbx_strand_id
1 'polypeptide(L)' 'MNGLGIAVYSTTKGLLSDKEARKEKVGGENLFEIW' A
#
# COMPACT_ATOMS: atom_id res chain seq x y z
N MET A 1 4.97 1.51 16.08
CA MET A 1 6.11 0.82 15.44
C MET A 1 6.49 1.60 14.18
N ASN A 2 7.40 2.55 14.37
CA ASN A 2 8.20 3.37 13.46
C ASN A 2 7.95 3.22 11.93
N GLY A 3 6.85 3.78 11.43
CA GLY A 3 6.41 3.74 10.03
C GLY A 3 7.28 4.53 9.04
N LEU A 4 8.57 4.20 8.97
CA LEU A 4 9.51 4.64 7.93
C LEU A 4 9.36 3.82 6.65
N GLY A 5 8.83 2.60 6.74
CA GLY A 5 8.63 1.74 5.58
C GLY A 5 7.38 2.07 4.77
N ILE A 6 7.39 1.66 3.50
CA ILE A 6 6.27 1.77 2.56
C ILE A 6 5.96 0.37 2.01
N ALA A 7 4.71 -0.08 2.14
CA ALA A 7 4.22 -1.27 1.43
C ALA A 7 3.48 -0.83 0.16
N VAL A 8 3.74 -1.52 -0.95
CA VAL A 8 3.14 -1.25 -2.27
C VAL A 8 2.14 -2.35 -2.61
N TYR A 9 0.91 -1.94 -2.95
CA TYR A 9 -0.21 -2.83 -3.24
C TYR A 9 -0.63 -2.76 -4.70
N SER A 10 -0.89 -3.91 -5.30
CA SER A 10 -1.68 -4.01 -6.54
C SER A 10 -3.16 -3.91 -6.20
N THR A 11 -3.81 -2.82 -6.61
CA THR A 11 -5.23 -2.57 -6.33
C THR A 11 -6.01 -2.42 -7.63
N THR A 12 -7.35 -2.42 -7.53
CA THR A 12 -8.23 -2.15 -8.69
C THR A 12 -8.10 -0.73 -9.24
N LYS A 13 -7.40 0.17 -8.52
CA LYS A 13 -7.11 1.55 -8.93
C LYS A 13 -5.65 1.74 -9.39
N GLY A 14 -4.90 0.65 -9.57
CA GLY A 14 -3.47 0.67 -9.89
C GLY A 14 -2.59 0.38 -8.67
N LEU A 15 -1.31 0.71 -8.79
CA LEU A 15 -0.33 0.54 -7.70
C LEU A 15 -0.49 1.66 -6.68
N LEU A 16 -0.74 1.30 -5.43
CA LEU A 16 -0.93 2.26 -4.33
C LEU A 16 -0.03 1.90 -3.14
N SER A 17 0.48 2.91 -2.45
CA SER A 17 1.06 2.70 -1.12
C SER A 17 0.00 2.29 -0.11
N ASP A 18 0.44 1.69 0.99
CA ASP A 18 -0.41 1.35 2.14
C ASP A 18 -1.26 2.53 2.63
N LYS A 19 -0.70 3.73 2.65
CA LYS A 19 -1.40 4.98 3.04
C LYS A 19 -2.46 5.37 2.01
N GLU A 20 -2.16 5.30 0.72
CA GLU A 20 -3.09 5.62 -0.35
C GLU A 20 -4.23 4.60 -0.43
N ALA A 21 -3.93 3.30 -0.34
CA ALA A 21 -4.94 2.24 -0.34
C ALA A 21 -5.94 2.40 0.83
N ARG A 22 -5.44 2.71 2.04
CA ARG A 22 -6.29 3.01 3.21
C ARG A 22 -7.15 4.26 3.00
N LYS A 23 -6.58 5.34 2.45
CA LYS A 23 -7.32 6.58 2.15
C LYS A 23 -8.44 6.34 1.14
N GLU A 24 -8.15 5.57 0.09
CA GLU A 24 -9.08 5.24 -0.99
C GLU A 24 -10.07 4.12 -0.64
N LYS A 25 -9.92 3.50 0.55
CA LYS A 25 -10.72 2.37 1.05
C LYS A 25 -10.78 1.20 0.06
N VAL A 26 -9.65 0.91 -0.58
CA VAL A 26 -9.50 -0.23 -1.50
C VAL A 26 -8.52 -1.24 -0.94
N GLY A 27 -8.83 -2.52 -1.17
CA GLY A 27 -7.91 -3.63 -0.92
C GLY A 27 -7.01 -3.88 -2.12
N GLY A 28 -6.11 -4.84 -1.96
CA GLY A 28 -5.19 -5.26 -3.00
C GLY A 28 -4.23 -6.33 -2.51
N GLU A 29 -3.43 -6.84 -3.42
CA GLU A 29 -2.34 -7.75 -3.08
C GLU A 29 -1.11 -6.94 -2.66
N ASN A 30 -0.50 -7.27 -1.51
CA ASN A 30 0.77 -6.67 -1.11
C ASN A 30 1.89 -7.28 -1.98
N LEU A 31 2.57 -6.45 -2.75
CA LEU A 31 3.61 -6.90 -3.68
C LEU A 31 4.97 -6.97 -2.99
N PHE A 32 5.35 -5.89 -2.30
CA PHE A 32 6.63 -5.79 -1.60
C PHE A 32 6.62 -4.60 -0.63
N GLU A 33 7.60 -4.61 0.26
CA GLU A 33 7.82 -3.59 1.28
C GLU A 33 9.24 -3.02 1.16
N ILE A 34 9.37 -1.71 1.38
CA ILE A 34 10.64 -0.98 1.46
C ILE A 34 10.81 -0.51 2.90
N TRP A 35 11.99 -0.71 3.49
CA TRP A 35 12.35 -0.30 4.85
C TRP A 35 13.51 0.69 4.90
#